data_AF-A0A7Y9MBE0-F1
#
_entry.id   AF-A0A7Y9MBE0-F1
#
_cell.length_a   1.000
_cell.length_b   1.000
_cell.length_c   1.000
_cell.angle_alpha   90.00
_cell.angle_beta   90.00
_cell.angle_gamma   90.00
#
_symmetry.space_group_name_H-M   'P 1'
#
loop_
_entity.id
_entity.type
_entity.pdbx_description
1 polymer ?
#
loop_
_entity_poly.entity_id
_entity_poly.type
_entity_poly.pdbx_seq_one_letter_code
_entity_poly.pdbx_strand_id
1 'polypeptide(L)'
;MKKSRWMFGAALIALPLLLAGCVGSVENFSGEPEKFAGEPGGDPDSGVQAFWLHEGAQLAITISGSSGCPYIVSSITVVEEADEGNRISADVPALPDDKVCTMDYVPHTTVFSTPGTITTTKPLTIEVMDTEIVLPIK
;
A
#
# COMPACT_ATOMS: atom_id res chain seq x y z
N MET A 1 61.35 -16.74 -26.89
CA MET A 1 60.86 -16.70 -25.49
C MET A 1 59.74 -15.66 -25.42
N LYS A 2 58.47 -16.09 -25.37
CA LYS A 2 57.26 -15.24 -25.38
C LYS A 2 56.98 -14.77 -23.94
N LYS A 3 56.92 -13.46 -23.70
CA LYS A 3 56.44 -12.89 -22.42
C LYS A 3 55.01 -12.37 -22.63
N SER A 4 54.04 -13.06 -22.03
CA SER A 4 52.63 -12.69 -22.02
C SER A 4 52.41 -11.49 -21.09
N ARG A 5 51.74 -10.45 -21.59
CA ARG A 5 51.28 -9.30 -20.81
C ARG A 5 49.78 -9.49 -20.57
N TRP A 6 49.40 -9.86 -19.36
CA TRP A 6 48.00 -9.92 -18.93
C TRP A 6 47.60 -8.53 -18.45
N MET A 7 46.62 -7.92 -19.10
CA MET A 7 45.93 -6.74 -18.61
C MET A 7 44.66 -7.22 -17.91
N PHE A 8 44.58 -7.04 -16.59
CA PHE A 8 43.33 -7.21 -15.84
C PHE A 8 42.55 -5.90 -15.93
N GLY A 9 41.46 -5.91 -16.70
CA GLY A 9 40.47 -4.83 -16.72
C GLY A 9 39.53 -4.98 -15.52
N ALA A 10 39.46 -3.95 -14.67
CA ALA A 10 38.48 -3.87 -13.60
C ALA A 10 37.14 -3.39 -14.16
N ALA A 11 36.16 -4.29 -14.24
CA ALA A 11 34.77 -3.94 -14.55
C ALA A 11 34.08 -3.51 -13.25
N LEU A 12 33.79 -2.22 -13.12
CA LEU A 12 32.91 -1.66 -12.09
C LEU A 12 31.47 -2.01 -12.45
N ILE A 13 30.90 -3.00 -11.76
CA ILE A 13 29.47 -3.32 -11.84
C ILE A 13 28.76 -2.35 -10.89
N ALA A 14 28.08 -1.35 -11.44
CA ALA A 14 27.14 -0.53 -10.70
C ALA A 14 25.86 -1.35 -10.48
N LEU A 15 25.61 -1.74 -9.23
CA LEU A 15 24.40 -2.44 -8.82
C LEU A 15 23.33 -1.38 -8.47
N PRO A 16 22.22 -1.26 -9.22
CA PRO A 16 21.15 -0.36 -8.82
C PRO A 16 20.46 -0.94 -7.58
N LEU A 17 20.58 -0.24 -6.44
CA LEU A 17 19.71 -0.49 -5.30
C LEU A 17 18.29 -0.05 -5.68
N LEU A 18 17.43 -1.01 -6.02
CA LEU A 18 15.98 -0.80 -6.03
C LEU A 18 15.53 -0.70 -4.57
N LEU A 19 15.46 0.52 -4.04
CA LEU A 19 14.76 0.78 -2.78
C LEU A 19 13.26 0.74 -3.07
N ALA A 20 12.65 -0.44 -2.95
CA ALA A 20 11.19 -0.53 -2.86
C ALA A 20 10.75 0.34 -1.65
N GLY A 21 10.03 1.42 -1.93
CA GLY A 21 9.58 2.38 -0.93
C GLY A 21 8.49 1.78 -0.07
N CYS A 22 8.86 1.25 1.10
CA CYS A 22 7.93 0.78 2.13
C CYS A 22 7.55 1.96 3.03
N VAL A 23 6.25 2.21 3.20
CA VAL A 23 5.72 3.31 4.04
C VAL A 23 4.85 2.71 5.14
N GLY A 24 5.13 3.10 6.39
CA GLY A 24 4.32 2.71 7.56
C GLY A 24 3.09 3.62 7.75
N SER A 25 2.11 3.14 8.51
CA SER A 25 0.90 3.90 8.82
C SER A 25 1.22 5.13 9.68
N VAL A 26 0.54 6.25 9.42
CA VAL A 26 0.61 7.45 10.25
C VAL A 26 -0.50 7.49 11.30
N GLU A 27 -1.66 6.92 10.99
CA GLU A 27 -2.83 6.85 11.87
C GLU A 27 -3.62 5.57 11.61
N ASN A 28 -4.35 5.08 12.62
CA ASN A 28 -5.38 4.06 12.47
C ASN A 28 -6.50 4.34 13.46
N PHE A 29 -7.74 4.10 13.05
CA PHE A 29 -8.92 4.37 13.86
C PHE A 29 -10.10 3.51 13.44
N SER A 30 -11.04 3.31 14.37
CA SER A 30 -12.32 2.68 14.10
C SER A 30 -13.23 3.63 13.33
N GLY A 31 -13.93 3.13 12.32
CA GLY A 31 -14.79 3.92 11.44
C GLY A 31 -14.21 4.10 10.04
N GLU A 32 -15.04 4.68 9.16
CA GLU A 32 -14.62 5.22 7.86
C GLU A 32 -14.07 6.65 8.02
N PRO A 33 -13.24 7.14 7.09
CA PRO A 33 -12.81 8.54 7.11
C PRO A 33 -13.99 9.48 6.84
N GLU A 34 -14.16 10.52 7.67
CA GLU A 34 -15.27 11.48 7.53
C GLU A 34 -15.12 12.44 6.34
N LYS A 35 -13.89 12.66 5.89
CA LYS A 35 -13.55 13.62 4.81
C LYS A 35 -12.53 13.03 3.88
N PHE A 36 -12.93 12.81 2.64
CA PHE A 36 -12.08 12.31 1.57
C PHE A 36 -12.41 13.02 0.26
N ALA A 37 -11.49 12.92 -0.70
CA ALA A 37 -11.63 13.49 -2.03
C ALA A 37 -12.14 12.43 -3.01
N GLY A 38 -13.08 12.84 -3.87
CA GLY A 38 -13.58 12.01 -4.96
C GLY A 38 -14.44 10.82 -4.51
N GLU A 39 -14.52 9.84 -5.39
CA GLU A 39 -15.18 8.56 -5.16
C GLU A 39 -14.18 7.59 -4.48
N PRO A 40 -14.58 6.84 -3.44
CA PRO A 40 -13.74 5.79 -2.89
C PRO A 40 -13.44 4.71 -3.93
N GLY A 41 -12.29 4.05 -3.75
CA GLY A 41 -11.96 2.82 -4.46
C GLY A 41 -12.50 1.60 -3.73
N GLY A 42 -12.76 0.53 -4.47
CA GLY A 42 -13.32 -0.71 -3.94
C GLY A 42 -14.85 -0.70 -3.87
N ASP A 43 -15.41 -1.87 -3.56
CA ASP A 43 -16.85 -2.04 -3.38
C ASP A 43 -17.16 -1.99 -1.88
N PRO A 44 -18.06 -1.12 -1.38
CA PRO A 44 -18.44 -1.10 0.03
C PRO A 44 -18.94 -2.45 0.54
N ASP A 45 -19.58 -3.26 -0.30
CA ASP A 45 -20.08 -4.58 0.06
C ASP A 45 -18.95 -5.63 0.16
N SER A 46 -17.79 -5.39 -0.47
CA SER A 46 -16.61 -6.25 -0.32
C SER A 46 -15.93 -6.12 1.05
N GLY A 47 -16.26 -5.06 1.79
CA GLY A 47 -15.64 -4.74 3.07
C GLY A 47 -14.23 -4.15 2.95
N VAL A 48 -13.73 -3.85 1.75
CA VAL A 48 -12.45 -3.17 1.56
C VAL A 48 -12.63 -1.96 0.66
N GLN A 49 -12.24 -0.80 1.18
CA GLN A 49 -12.32 0.47 0.47
C GLN A 49 -11.02 1.26 0.62
N ALA A 50 -10.75 2.15 -0.31
CA ALA A 50 -9.64 3.09 -0.24
C ALA A 50 -10.09 4.52 -0.54
N PHE A 51 -9.38 5.50 0.00
CA PHE A 51 -9.75 6.91 -0.06
C PHE A 51 -8.52 7.79 -0.23
N TRP A 52 -8.64 8.82 -1.07
CA TRP A 52 -7.69 9.93 -1.06
C TRP A 52 -8.05 10.91 0.05
N LEU A 53 -7.12 11.15 0.97
CA LEU A 53 -7.26 12.15 2.03
C LEU A 53 -6.36 13.35 1.74
N HIS A 54 -6.70 14.51 2.31
CA HIS A 54 -5.90 15.73 2.25
C HIS A 54 -5.39 16.07 0.85
N GLU A 55 -6.30 16.15 -0.11
CA GLU A 55 -5.96 16.44 -1.51
C GLU A 55 -4.97 15.43 -2.13
N GLY A 56 -4.99 14.18 -1.65
CA GLY A 56 -4.18 13.06 -2.15
C GLY A 56 -2.79 12.98 -1.51
N ALA A 57 -2.50 13.83 -0.53
CA ALA A 57 -1.26 13.73 0.26
C ALA A 57 -1.24 12.49 1.16
N GLN A 58 -2.41 11.92 1.44
CA GLN A 58 -2.57 10.70 2.22
C GLN A 58 -3.53 9.73 1.52
N LEU A 59 -3.29 8.46 1.79
CA LEU A 59 -4.11 7.33 1.39
C LEU A 59 -4.69 6.68 2.64
N ALA A 60 -5.99 6.45 2.65
CA ALA A 60 -6.63 5.63 3.66
C ALA A 60 -7.11 4.31 3.04
N ILE A 61 -6.90 3.22 3.76
CA ILE A 61 -7.44 1.89 3.45
C ILE A 61 -8.35 1.50 4.61
N THR A 62 -9.61 1.25 4.32
CA THR A 62 -10.61 0.83 5.28
C THR A 62 -10.97 -0.62 5.04
N ILE A 63 -10.84 -1.43 6.08
CA ILE A 63 -11.22 -2.84 6.06
C ILE A 63 -12.27 -3.06 7.13
N SER A 64 -13.44 -3.54 6.72
CA SER A 64 -14.51 -3.93 7.62
C SER A 64 -14.18 -5.29 8.23
N GLY A 65 -14.40 -5.40 9.53
CA GLY A 65 -14.04 -6.58 10.31
C GLY A 65 -14.78 -6.60 11.64
N SER A 66 -14.49 -7.61 12.46
CA SER A 66 -14.97 -7.63 13.84
C SER A 66 -14.41 -6.45 14.63
N SER A 67 -15.23 -5.71 15.37
CA SER A 67 -14.74 -4.57 16.17
C SER A 67 -13.74 -4.97 17.26
N GLY A 68 -13.85 -6.19 17.80
CA GLY A 68 -12.88 -6.78 18.72
C GLY A 68 -11.59 -7.26 18.05
N CYS A 69 -11.61 -7.43 16.72
CA CYS A 69 -10.49 -7.90 15.91
C CYS A 69 -10.40 -7.14 14.57
N PRO A 70 -10.11 -5.83 14.60
CA PRO A 70 -10.00 -5.09 13.36
C PRO A 70 -8.80 -5.56 12.54
N TYR A 71 -8.97 -5.55 11.21
CA TYR A 71 -7.85 -5.67 10.29
C TYR A 71 -7.15 -4.31 10.19
N ILE A 72 -5.84 -4.30 10.44
CA ILE A 72 -5.03 -3.09 10.38
C ILE A 72 -3.97 -3.33 9.31
N VAL A 73 -3.85 -2.40 8.38
CA VAL A 73 -2.80 -2.44 7.37
C VAL A 73 -1.48 -2.04 8.03
N SER A 74 -0.45 -2.88 7.98
CA SER A 74 0.83 -2.58 8.65
C SER A 74 1.68 -1.59 7.85
N SER A 75 1.67 -1.73 6.53
CA SER A 75 2.53 -1.03 5.61
C SER A 75 1.98 -1.09 4.20
N ILE A 76 2.42 -0.14 3.37
CA ILE A 76 2.22 -0.17 1.93
C ILE A 76 3.57 -0.21 1.24
N THR A 77 3.66 -0.96 0.14
CA THR A 77 4.85 -1.06 -0.71
C THR A 77 4.47 -0.70 -2.14
N VAL A 78 5.26 0.18 -2.77
CA VAL A 78 5.11 0.47 -4.20
C VAL A 78 5.56 -0.73 -5.01
N VAL A 79 4.66 -1.26 -5.83
CA VAL A 79 4.90 -2.40 -6.74
C VAL A 79 5.24 -1.88 -8.13
N GLU A 80 4.51 -0.87 -8.61
CA GLU A 80 4.75 -0.20 -9.88
C GLU A 80 4.63 1.31 -9.67
N GLU A 81 5.64 2.06 -10.12
CA GLU A 81 5.62 3.53 -10.02
C GLU A 81 4.55 4.14 -10.92
N ALA A 82 4.31 5.45 -10.76
CA ALA A 82 3.29 6.21 -11.47
C ALA A 82 3.29 6.01 -13.00
N ASP A 83 4.47 5.83 -13.61
CA ASP A 83 4.61 5.67 -15.08
C ASP A 83 4.67 4.20 -15.54
N GLU A 84 4.66 3.25 -14.61
CA GLU A 84 4.74 1.82 -14.89
C GLU A 84 3.42 1.08 -14.64
N GLY A 85 2.52 1.68 -13.85
CA GLY A 85 1.20 1.09 -13.56
C GLY A 85 0.47 1.75 -12.39
N ASN A 86 1.18 2.52 -11.56
CA ASN A 86 0.65 3.21 -10.37
C ASN A 86 -0.03 2.21 -9.42
N ARG A 87 0.78 1.33 -8.82
CA ARG A 87 0.32 0.17 -8.07
C ARG A 87 1.04 0.02 -6.73
N ILE A 88 0.28 -0.29 -5.69
CA ILE A 88 0.81 -0.63 -4.35
C ILE A 88 0.28 -1.98 -3.86
N SER A 89 1.02 -2.58 -2.94
CA SER A 89 0.57 -3.70 -2.12
C SER A 89 0.48 -3.26 -0.66
N ALA A 90 -0.65 -3.58 -0.02
CA ALA A 90 -0.96 -3.29 1.37
C ALA A 90 -0.84 -4.58 2.20
N ASP A 91 0.07 -4.60 3.17
CA ASP A 91 0.28 -5.75 4.04
C ASP A 91 -0.72 -5.72 5.21
N VAL A 92 -1.46 -6.81 5.38
CA VAL A 92 -2.41 -6.98 6.49
C VAL A 92 -1.97 -8.21 7.29
N PRO A 93 -1.40 -8.03 8.49
CA PRO A 93 -0.99 -9.15 9.33
C PRO A 93 -2.18 -10.05 9.69
N ALA A 94 -1.95 -11.36 9.71
CA ALA A 94 -2.93 -12.30 10.20
C ALA A 94 -3.30 -12.03 11.67
N LEU A 95 -4.57 -12.20 12.00
CA LEU A 95 -5.02 -12.13 13.38
C LEU A 95 -4.51 -13.36 14.16
N PRO A 96 -4.13 -13.21 15.45
CA PRO A 96 -3.78 -14.37 16.28
C PRO A 96 -4.93 -15.35 16.39
N ASP A 97 -4.65 -16.66 16.28
CA ASP A 97 -5.65 -17.73 16.30
C ASP A 97 -6.45 -17.79 17.62
N ASP A 98 -5.87 -17.31 18.72
CA ASP A 98 -6.47 -17.29 20.06
C ASP A 98 -7.24 -15.98 20.37
N LYS A 99 -7.30 -15.05 19.41
CA LYS A 99 -7.98 -13.77 19.60
C LYS A 99 -9.49 -13.97 19.57
N VAL A 100 -10.15 -13.64 20.68
CA VAL A 100 -11.62 -13.67 20.77
C VAL A 100 -12.19 -12.42 20.11
N CYS A 101 -12.91 -12.63 19.01
CA CYS A 101 -13.54 -11.57 18.23
C CYS A 101 -15.01 -11.37 18.62
N THR A 102 -15.51 -10.15 18.48
CA THR A 102 -16.92 -9.81 18.65
C THR A 102 -17.69 -10.03 17.35
N MET A 103 -19.02 -10.10 17.42
CA MET A 103 -19.89 -10.38 16.26
C MET A 103 -20.26 -9.15 15.43
N ASP A 104 -19.95 -7.95 15.91
CA ASP A 104 -20.25 -6.70 15.23
C ASP A 104 -19.21 -6.39 14.17
N TYR A 105 -19.70 -6.20 12.94
CA TYR A 105 -18.89 -5.92 11.76
C TYR A 105 -18.87 -4.41 11.51
N VAL A 106 -17.68 -3.81 11.62
CA VAL A 106 -17.49 -2.36 11.52
C VAL A 106 -16.24 -2.04 10.70
N PRO A 107 -16.23 -0.89 10.01
CA PRO A 107 -15.04 -0.42 9.30
C PRO A 107 -13.91 -0.06 10.27
N HIS A 108 -12.68 -0.37 9.88
CA HIS A 108 -11.47 0.13 10.53
C HIS A 108 -10.53 0.71 9.48
N THR A 109 -10.08 1.94 9.69
CA THR A 109 -9.29 2.69 8.71
C THR A 109 -7.84 2.79 9.15
N THR A 110 -6.93 2.54 8.22
CA THR A 110 -5.50 2.83 8.37
C THR A 110 -5.08 3.87 7.35
N VAL A 111 -4.32 4.88 7.79
CA VAL A 111 -3.88 6.01 6.97
C VAL A 111 -2.37 5.97 6.76
N PHE A 112 -1.95 6.29 5.54
CA PHE A 112 -0.57 6.37 5.08
C PHE A 112 -0.32 7.71 4.40
N SER A 113 0.93 8.18 4.45
CA SER A 113 1.37 9.19 3.49
C SER A 113 1.44 8.58 2.09
N THR A 114 0.97 9.32 1.08
CA THR A 114 1.08 8.87 -0.31
C THR A 114 2.56 8.76 -0.69
N PRO A 115 3.05 7.59 -1.16
CA PRO A 115 4.43 7.47 -1.60
C PRO A 115 4.76 8.45 -2.72
N GLY A 116 5.95 9.06 -2.69
CA GLY A 116 6.32 10.11 -3.66
C GLY A 116 6.41 9.66 -5.12
N THR A 117 6.46 8.35 -5.38
CA THR A 117 6.45 7.74 -6.71
C THR A 117 5.06 7.31 -7.19
N ILE A 118 4.02 7.55 -6.39
CA ILE A 118 2.62 7.33 -6.75
C ILE A 118 1.98 8.66 -7.15
N THR A 119 1.15 8.63 -8.17
CA THR A 119 0.40 9.81 -8.64
C THR A 119 -1.09 9.69 -8.33
N THR A 120 -1.72 10.83 -8.07
CA THR A 120 -3.18 10.97 -7.90
C THR A 120 -3.88 11.31 -9.23
N THR A 121 -3.12 11.51 -10.31
CA THR A 121 -3.63 11.87 -11.65
C THR A 121 -3.92 10.66 -12.54
N LYS A 122 -3.59 9.46 -12.06
CA LYS A 122 -3.93 8.17 -12.67
C LYS A 122 -4.62 7.32 -11.60
N PRO A 123 -5.53 6.39 -11.96
CA PRO A 123 -6.07 5.44 -11.00
C PRO A 123 -4.94 4.72 -10.29
N LEU A 124 -5.09 4.50 -8.98
CA LEU A 124 -4.15 3.73 -8.17
C LEU A 124 -4.70 2.33 -7.98
N THR A 125 -3.94 1.31 -8.37
CA THR A 125 -4.30 -0.08 -8.08
C THR A 125 -3.71 -0.50 -6.75
N ILE A 126 -4.53 -1.11 -5.90
CA ILE A 126 -4.16 -1.50 -4.54
C ILE A 126 -4.43 -3.00 -4.38
N GLU A 127 -3.36 -3.76 -4.18
CA GLU A 127 -3.45 -5.15 -3.72
C GLU A 127 -3.59 -5.15 -2.21
N VAL A 128 -4.61 -5.81 -1.69
CA VAL A 128 -4.88 -5.86 -0.25
C VAL A 128 -5.57 -7.19 0.07
N MET A 129 -4.96 -7.96 0.97
CA MET A 129 -5.33 -9.36 1.22
C MET A 129 -5.32 -10.16 -0.10
N ASP A 130 -6.40 -10.84 -0.46
CA ASP A 130 -6.54 -11.61 -1.71
C ASP A 130 -7.36 -10.86 -2.78
N THR A 131 -7.49 -9.54 -2.63
CA THR A 131 -8.31 -8.68 -3.50
C THR A 131 -7.48 -7.56 -4.12
N GLU A 132 -7.88 -7.17 -5.33
CA GLU A 132 -7.41 -5.97 -6.00
C GLU A 132 -8.54 -4.93 -6.04
N ILE A 133 -8.27 -3.70 -5.59
CA ILE A 133 -9.18 -2.58 -5.75
C ILE A 133 -8.53 -1.45 -6.55
N VAL A 134 -9.34 -0.70 -7.27
CA VAL A 134 -8.90 0.48 -8.00
C VAL A 134 -9.43 1.71 -7.27
N LEU A 135 -8.52 2.55 -6.78
CA LEU A 135 -8.82 3.87 -6.28
C LEU A 135 -8.81 4.86 -7.46
N PRO A 136 -9.94 5.53 -7.76
CA PRO A 136 -10.02 6.49 -8.84
C PRO A 136 -9.01 7.64 -8.67
N ILE A 137 -8.85 8.42 -9.73
CA ILE A 137 -8.12 9.69 -9.64
C ILE A 137 -8.75 10.59 -8.58
N LYS A 138 -7.93 11.43 -7.96
CA LYS A 138 -8.39 12.40 -7.00
C LYS A 138 -9.08 13.59 -7.66
#